data_AF-A0A8T5ND01-F1
#
_entry.id   AF-A0A8T5ND01-F1
#
_cell.length_a   1.000
_cell.length_b   1.000
_cell.length_c   1.000
_cell.angle_alpha   90.00
_cell.angle_beta   90.00
_cell.angle_gamma   90.00
#
_symmetry.space_group_name_H-M   'P 1'
#
loop_
_entity.id
_entity.type
_entity.pdbx_description
1 polymer ?
#
loop_
_entity_poly.entity_id
_entity_poly.type
_entity_poly.pdbx_seq_one_letter_code
_entity_poly.pdbx_strand_id
1 'polypeptide(L)'
;MNVKKVVPITLDPLLSTLKPRQFEAIKHTQAPQLILAGAGTGKTTTITAKIAYMVEKENIDPSQILALTFSKEAARHMREKVEKLPGLKSIHSTTPHPSCVWIMQTKAVSSIRAGSEHDTV
;
A
#
# COMPACT_ATOMS: atom_id res chain seq x y z
N MET A 1 -18.37 13.02 -2.51
CA MET A 1 -17.14 12.19 -2.41
C MET A 1 -16.90 11.55 -3.77
N ASN A 2 -15.85 11.96 -4.48
CA ASN A 2 -15.58 11.52 -5.84
C ASN A 2 -14.85 10.18 -5.83
N VAL A 3 -15.60 9.07 -5.89
CA VAL A 3 -15.05 7.71 -5.93
C VAL A 3 -14.45 7.52 -7.31
N LYS A 4 -13.12 7.67 -7.45
CA LYS A 4 -12.41 7.31 -8.67
C LYS A 4 -12.66 5.81 -8.89
N LYS A 5 -13.37 5.48 -9.97
CA LYS A 5 -13.69 4.09 -10.34
C LYS A 5 -12.39 3.31 -10.46
N VAL A 6 -12.11 2.45 -9.48
CA VAL A 6 -10.96 1.55 -9.50
C VAL A 6 -11.15 0.62 -10.70
N VAL A 7 -10.18 0.63 -11.62
CA VAL A 7 -10.16 -0.28 -12.78
C VAL A 7 -10.18 -1.71 -12.24
N PRO A 8 -11.02 -2.62 -12.76
CA PRO A 8 -11.05 -3.99 -12.27
C PRO A 8 -9.67 -4.63 -12.45
N ILE A 9 -9.00 -4.86 -11.33
CA ILE A 9 -7.74 -5.58 -11.27
C ILE A 9 -8.11 -7.05 -11.48
N THR A 10 -7.40 -7.75 -12.34
CA THR A 10 -7.65 -9.20 -12.51
C THR A 10 -6.78 -9.91 -11.46
N LEU A 11 -7.30 -10.10 -10.25
CA LEU A 11 -6.60 -10.81 -9.16
C LEU A 11 -6.46 -12.32 -9.41
N ASP A 12 -7.31 -12.90 -10.25
CA ASP A 12 -7.44 -14.36 -10.45
C ASP A 12 -6.12 -15.09 -10.81
N PRO A 13 -5.26 -14.57 -11.71
CA PRO A 13 -4.00 -15.24 -12.03
C PRO A 13 -3.04 -15.25 -10.83
N LEU A 14 -3.10 -14.20 -10.00
CA LEU A 14 -2.20 -14.03 -8.85
C LEU A 14 -2.64 -14.89 -7.67
N LEU A 15 -3.96 -15.02 -7.46
CA LEU A 15 -4.53 -15.83 -6.39
C LEU A 15 -4.44 -17.34 -6.64
N SER A 16 -4.49 -17.78 -7.91
CA SER A 16 -4.45 -19.22 -8.28
C SER A 16 -3.14 -19.93 -7.93
N THR A 17 -2.04 -19.18 -7.74
CA THR A 17 -0.71 -19.72 -7.42
C THR A 17 -0.41 -19.78 -5.92
N LEU A 18 -1.34 -19.32 -5.08
CA LEU A 18 -1.12 -19.15 -3.64
C LEU A 18 -1.49 -20.38 -2.83
N LYS A 19 -0.73 -20.63 -1.76
CA LYS A 19 -1.08 -21.66 -0.77
C LYS A 19 -2.29 -21.21 0.08
N PRO A 20 -3.09 -22.13 0.63
CA PRO A 20 -4.27 -21.79 1.44
C PRO A 20 -3.97 -20.79 2.57
N ARG A 21 -2.88 -20.97 3.32
CA ARG A 21 -2.47 -20.03 4.39
C ARG A 21 -2.10 -18.64 3.88
N GLN A 22 -1.52 -18.54 2.68
CA GLN A 22 -1.21 -17.23 2.09
C GLN A 22 -2.50 -16.51 1.71
N PHE A 23 -3.47 -17.24 1.15
CA PHE A 23 -4.78 -16.71 0.80
C PHE A 23 -5.56 -16.24 2.04
N GLU A 24 -5.56 -17.02 3.12
CA GLU A 24 -6.11 -16.59 4.41
C GLU A 24 -5.43 -15.31 4.92
N ALA A 25 -4.10 -15.24 4.82
CA ALA A 25 -3.37 -14.06 5.26
C ALA A 25 -3.74 -12.79 4.46
N ILE A 26 -3.98 -12.95 3.15
CA ILE A 26 -4.38 -11.89 2.24
C ILE A 26 -5.78 -11.37 2.55
N LYS A 27 -6.75 -12.27 2.75
CA LYS A 27 -8.15 -11.91 3.05
C LYS A 27 -8.32 -11.21 4.39
N HIS A 28 -7.39 -11.38 5.32
CA HIS A 28 -7.50 -10.78 6.64
C HIS A 28 -7.14 -9.29 6.62
N THR A 29 -8.12 -8.40 6.43
CA THR A 29 -7.91 -6.95 6.24
C THR A 29 -8.36 -6.10 7.44
N GLN A 30 -9.25 -6.61 8.29
CA GLN A 30 -9.97 -5.82 9.29
C GLN A 30 -9.30 -5.69 10.67
N ALA A 31 -8.16 -6.36 10.90
CA ALA A 31 -7.44 -6.28 12.17
C ALA A 31 -5.92 -6.41 11.98
N PRO A 32 -5.10 -6.03 12.98
CA PRO A 32 -3.66 -6.21 12.93
C PRO A 32 -3.27 -7.68 12.70
N GLN A 33 -2.28 -7.92 11.84
CA GLN A 33 -1.84 -9.26 11.50
C GLN A 33 -0.31 -9.36 11.51
N LEU A 34 0.19 -10.44 12.10
CA LEU A 34 1.60 -10.86 12.03
C LEU A 34 1.74 -12.10 11.14
N ILE A 35 2.60 -12.04 10.13
CA ILE A 35 2.91 -13.18 9.26
C ILE A 35 4.32 -13.69 9.58
N LEU A 36 4.39 -14.90 10.14
CA LEU A 36 5.65 -15.61 10.39
C LEU A 36 5.94 -16.56 9.22
N ALA A 37 7.11 -16.43 8.60
CA ALA A 37 7.41 -17.15 7.37
C ALA A 37 8.92 -17.36 7.16
N GLY A 38 9.31 -18.59 6.81
CA GLY A 38 10.70 -18.99 6.52
C GLY A 38 11.23 -18.41 5.20
N ALA A 39 12.53 -18.52 4.94
CA ALA A 39 13.11 -18.10 3.66
C ALA A 39 12.44 -18.82 2.46
N GLY A 40 12.31 -18.16 1.31
CA GLY A 40 11.73 -18.75 0.09
C GLY A 40 10.21 -19.02 0.11
N THR A 41 9.51 -18.78 1.22
CA THR A 41 8.06 -19.09 1.36
C THR A 41 7.11 -18.10 0.68
N GLY A 42 7.61 -17.16 -0.12
CA GLY A 42 6.78 -16.19 -0.86
C GLY A 42 6.29 -15.00 -0.05
N LYS A 43 6.92 -14.65 1.09
CA LYS A 43 6.58 -13.48 1.93
C LYS A 43 6.21 -12.22 1.14
N THR A 44 7.11 -11.80 0.24
CA THR A 44 6.91 -10.61 -0.58
C THR A 44 5.71 -10.75 -1.50
N THR A 45 5.51 -11.93 -2.11
CA THR A 45 4.34 -12.21 -2.97
C THR A 45 3.05 -12.12 -2.17
N THR A 46 3.01 -12.68 -0.95
CA THR A 46 1.84 -12.57 -0.06
C THR A 46 1.53 -11.11 0.29
N ILE A 47 2.54 -10.28 0.58
CA ILE A 47 2.35 -8.86 0.88
C ILE A 47 1.84 -8.09 -0.35
N THR A 48 2.45 -8.29 -1.53
CA THR A 48 2.01 -7.64 -2.78
C THR A 48 0.58 -8.06 -3.15
N ALA A 49 0.26 -9.35 -3.02
CA ALA A 49 -1.09 -9.87 -3.24
C ALA A 49 -2.11 -9.25 -2.28
N LYS A 50 -1.72 -9.06 -1.01
CA LYS A 50 -2.57 -8.42 0.00
C LYS A 50 -2.87 -6.97 -0.32
N ILE A 51 -1.88 -6.22 -0.79
CA ILE A 51 -2.07 -4.84 -1.27
C ILE A 51 -3.08 -4.83 -2.42
N ALA A 52 -2.93 -5.72 -3.39
CA ALA A 52 -3.87 -5.81 -4.51
C ALA A 52 -5.29 -6.19 -4.07
N TYR A 53 -5.41 -7.12 -3.12
CA TYR A 53 -6.69 -7.49 -2.53
C TYR A 53 -7.38 -6.32 -1.82
N MET A 54 -6.65 -5.56 -1.02
CA MET A 54 -7.17 -4.37 -0.34
C MET A 54 -7.68 -3.31 -1.33
N VAL A 55 -6.97 -3.10 -2.43
CA VAL A 55 -7.38 -2.10 -3.43
C VAL A 55 -8.60 -2.58 -4.23
N GLU A 56 -8.64 -3.85 -4.64
CA GLU A 56 -9.73 -4.36 -5.48
C GLU A 56 -10.99 -4.73 -4.69
N LYS A 57 -10.85 -5.44 -3.57
CA LYS A 57 -11.99 -5.99 -2.81
C LYS A 57 -12.47 -5.06 -1.70
N GLU A 58 -11.55 -4.35 -1.05
CA GLU A 58 -11.90 -3.39 0.02
C GLU A 58 -12.00 -1.95 -0.51
N ASN A 59 -11.73 -1.72 -1.80
CA ASN A 59 -11.78 -0.41 -2.45
C ASN A 59 -10.93 0.66 -1.74
N ILE A 60 -9.79 0.25 -1.17
CA ILE A 60 -8.82 1.15 -0.53
C ILE A 60 -8.04 1.89 -1.61
N ASP A 61 -7.89 3.20 -1.47
CA ASP A 61 -7.05 3.99 -2.38
C ASP A 61 -5.58 3.59 -2.20
N PRO A 62 -4.84 3.19 -3.26
CA PRO A 62 -3.43 2.83 -3.15
C PRO A 62 -2.54 3.88 -2.47
N SER A 63 -2.91 5.17 -2.55
CA SER A 63 -2.20 6.27 -1.89
C SER A 63 -2.32 6.26 -0.36
N GLN A 64 -3.28 5.52 0.19
CA GLN A 64 -3.47 5.32 1.63
C GLN A 64 -2.62 4.15 2.18
N ILE A 65 -1.92 3.42 1.31
CA ILE A 65 -1.13 2.25 1.70
C ILE A 65 0.34 2.66 1.84
N LEU A 66 0.87 2.50 3.05
CA LEU A 66 2.29 2.68 3.38
C LEU A 66 2.98 1.33 3.53
N ALA A 67 3.97 1.06 2.69
CA ALA A 67 4.78 -0.14 2.76
C ALA A 67 6.22 0.18 3.22
N LEU A 68 6.54 -0.22 4.45
CA LEU A 68 7.86 -0.01 5.04
C LEU A 68 8.77 -1.24 4.87
N THR A 69 10.00 -1.00 4.41
CA THR A 69 11.02 -2.04 4.27
C THR A 69 12.33 -1.63 4.93
N PHE A 70 13.19 -2.60 5.24
CA PHE A 70 14.46 -2.33 5.90
C PHE A 70 15.48 -1.62 4.99
N SER A 71 15.47 -1.92 3.69
CA SER A 71 16.39 -1.33 2.71
C SER A 71 15.65 -0.59 1.59
N LYS A 72 16.34 0.37 0.96
CA LYS A 72 15.84 1.09 -0.22
C LYS A 72 15.59 0.15 -1.39
N GLU A 73 16.45 -0.85 -1.57
CA GLU A 73 16.30 -1.87 -2.62
C GLU A 73 15.03 -2.70 -2.43
N ALA A 74 14.72 -3.09 -1.19
CA ALA A 74 13.48 -3.80 -0.90
C ALA A 74 12.24 -2.93 -1.15
N ALA A 75 12.30 -1.64 -0.80
CA ALA A 75 11.22 -0.68 -1.08
C ALA A 75 10.98 -0.54 -2.59
N ARG A 76 12.07 -0.33 -3.35
CA ARG A 76 12.02 -0.23 -4.81
C ARG A 76 11.44 -1.49 -5.43
N HIS A 77 11.95 -2.67 -5.07
CA HIS A 77 11.44 -3.93 -5.60
C HIS A 77 9.98 -4.18 -5.23
N MET A 78 9.56 -3.82 -4.02
CA MET A 78 8.16 -3.93 -3.61
C MET A 78 7.26 -3.02 -4.44
N ARG A 79 7.67 -1.76 -4.64
CA ARG A 79 6.98 -0.80 -5.50
C ARG A 79 6.86 -1.30 -6.93
N GLU A 80 7.95 -1.73 -7.54
CA GLU A 80 7.97 -2.27 -8.91
C GLU A 80 7.05 -3.48 -9.06
N LYS A 81 6.99 -4.36 -8.05
CA LYS A 81 6.08 -5.51 -8.05
C LYS A 81 4.61 -5.10 -8.00
N VAL A 82 4.27 -4.10 -7.20
CA VAL A 82 2.90 -3.60 -7.08
C VAL A 82 2.50 -2.84 -8.35
N GLU A 83 3.38 -1.99 -8.89
CA GLU A 83 3.10 -1.20 -10.10
C GLU A 83 2.93 -2.04 -11.38
N LYS A 84 3.47 -3.27 -11.38
CA LYS A 84 3.21 -4.25 -12.45
C LYS A 84 1.78 -4.78 -12.45
N LEU A 85 1.05 -4.62 -11.35
CA LEU A 85 -0.34 -5.03 -11.27
C LEU A 85 -1.25 -3.93 -11.85
N PRO A 86 -2.23 -4.29 -12.70
CA PRO A 86 -3.10 -3.30 -13.33
C PRO A 86 -3.88 -2.52 -12.25
N GLY A 87 -4.04 -1.20 -12.45
CA GLY A 87 -4.79 -0.34 -11.52
C GLY A 87 -4.04 0.10 -10.25
N LEU A 88 -2.89 -0.52 -9.93
CA LEU A 88 -2.10 -0.24 -8.73
C LEU A 88 -0.94 0.73 -9.03
N LYS A 89 -1.28 1.99 -9.29
CA LYS A 89 -0.28 3.06 -9.42
C LYS A 89 -0.21 3.85 -8.11
N SER A 90 0.99 4.28 -7.72
CA SER A 90 1.21 5.27 -6.64
C SER A 90 1.19 4.77 -5.18
N ILE A 91 1.53 3.51 -4.94
CA ILE A 91 1.82 3.04 -3.57
C ILE A 91 3.05 3.77 -2.99
N HIS A 92 2.98 4.20 -1.73
CA HIS A 92 4.15 4.71 -1.02
C HIS A 92 4.95 3.56 -0.40
N SER A 93 6.12 3.25 -0.98
CA SER A 93 7.06 2.28 -0.41
C SER A 93 8.41 2.93 -0.11
N THR A 94 8.89 2.77 1.12
CA THR A 94 10.09 3.47 1.60
C THR A 94 10.70 2.77 2.82
N THR A 95 11.81 3.31 3.33
CA THR A 95 12.39 2.88 4.61
C THR A 95 11.90 3.78 5.76
N PRO A 96 12.10 3.38 7.03
CA PRO A 96 11.55 4.12 8.18
C PRO A 96 11.95 5.60 8.22
N HIS A 97 13.23 5.92 8.08
CA HIS A 97 13.70 7.31 8.24
C HIS A 97 13.15 8.28 7.19
N PRO A 98 13.21 7.99 5.87
CA PRO A 98 12.58 8.84 4.87
C PRO A 98 11.05 8.91 5.00
N SER A 99 10.40 7.85 5.51
CA SER A 99 8.95 7.88 5.77
C SER A 99 8.58 8.96 6.79
N CYS A 100 9.37 9.14 7.85
CA CYS A 100 9.14 10.17 8.86
C CYS A 100 9.17 11.57 8.25
N VAL A 101 10.17 11.86 7.41
CA VAL A 101 10.29 13.15 6.70
C VAL A 101 9.09 13.39 5.78
N TRP A 102 8.69 12.37 5.01
CA TRP A 102 7.53 12.47 4.14
C TRP A 102 6.23 12.74 4.90
N ILE A 103 6.01 12.05 6.03
CA ILE A 103 4.85 12.28 6.91
C ILE A 103 4.84 13.71 7.43
N MET A 104 5.99 14.23 7.86
CA MET A 104 6.12 15.60 8.33
C MET A 104 5.80 16.60 7.20
N GLN A 105 6.33 16.41 5.99
CA GLN A 105 6.13 17.33 4.87
C GLN A 105 4.68 17.32 4.32
N THR A 106 4.04 16.15 4.25
CA THR A 106 2.67 16.00 3.72
C THR A 106 1.61 16.56 4.66
N LYS A 107 1.81 16.45 5.98
CA LYS A 107 0.89 17.02 6.99
C LYS A 107 1.18 18.49 7.32
N ALA A 108 2.44 18.92 7.32
CA ALA A 108 2.78 20.31 7.67
C ALA A 108 2.40 21.34 6.60
N VAL A 109 2.60 21.01 5.31
CA VAL A 109 2.38 21.97 4.21
C VAL A 109 0.89 22.28 3.98
N SER A 110 -0.01 21.33 4.29
CA SER A 110 -1.45 21.55 4.12
C SER A 110 -2.04 22.48 5.19
N SER A 111 -1.45 22.52 6.40
CA SER A 111 -1.90 23.39 7.49
C SER A 111 -1.42 24.84 7.31
N ILE A 112 -0.22 25.05 6.78
CA ILE A 112 0.36 26.40 6.60
C ILE A 112 -0.36 27.19 5.50
N ARG A 113 -0.90 26.52 4.47
CA ARG A 113 -1.66 27.18 3.39
C ARG A 113 -3.09 27.57 3.76
N ALA A 114 -3.65 26.96 4.81
CA ALA A 114 -5.02 27.25 5.25
C ALA A 114 -5.10 28.44 6.23
N GLY A 115 -3.97 29.01 6.64
CA GLY A 115 -3.89 30.08 7.64
C GLY A 115 -3.63 31.49 7.08
N SER A 116 -3.85 31.75 5.78
CA SER A 116 -3.57 33.07 5.17
C SER A 116 -4.75 33.75 4.48
N GLU A 117 -5.99 33.32 4.75
CA GLU A 117 -7.19 34.07 4.36
C GLU A 117 -8.10 34.19 5.58
N HIS A 118 -8.51 35.43 5.87
CA HIS A 118 -9.33 35.91 7.00
C HIS A 118 -8.57 36.48 8.20
N ASP A 119 -8.04 37.69 8.02
CA ASP A 119 -8.00 38.74 9.06
C ASP A 119 -8.12 40.10 8.35
N THR A 120 -9.36 40.53 8.11
CA THR A 120 -9.73 41.94 7.86
C THR A 120 -11.25 42.06 8.05
N VAL A 121 -11.63 42.27 9.31
CA VAL A 121 -12.83 43.04 9.70
C VAL A 121 -12.39 44.01 10.78
#